data_AF-A0A1S8BAF8-F1
#
_entry.id   AF-A0A1S8BAF8-F1
#
_cell.length_a   1.000
_cell.length_b   1.000
_cell.length_c   1.000
_cell.angle_alpha   90.00
_cell.angle_beta   90.00
_cell.angle_gamma   90.00
#
_symmetry.space_group_name_H-M   'P 1'
#
loop_
_entity.id
_entity.type
_entity.pdbx_description
1 polymer ?
#
loop_
_entity_poly.entity_id
_entity_poly.type
_entity_poly.pdbx_seq_one_letter_code
_entity_poly.pdbx_strand_id
1 'polypeptide(L)'
;MLDPPFQRDGGPRRIELPEDDPFAMHAICAAIHSRDEKLPETLTPKQLLAIAYAAQKYDLIFRLRCIFDNFISLAMSGSPLSLPIEDAWDIMVAAYILQNAKWFYQATANIVLRYNCSFLRLGLPCGDLMPADIIYTLEEKRNHIRLELIALLYREAAGGRPNDCRCGWNAQRCLAWMRKLEYSQLSPNYIAERDLSWTFSIVENISDPVVVEDKSCSSSRWHVKPSWRTRLLAPLKELKVSAGILLESFRSNRDGEWRLTRRRG
;
A
#
# COMPACT_ATOMS: atom_id res chain seq x y z
N MET A 1 -14.59 -7.13 -55.35
CA MET A 1 -15.07 -7.93 -54.21
C MET A 1 -16.02 -7.01 -53.46
N LEU A 2 -17.33 -7.16 -53.65
CA LEU A 2 -18.33 -6.27 -53.10
C LEU A 2 -18.63 -6.73 -51.67
N ASP A 3 -18.52 -5.82 -50.70
CA ASP A 3 -19.02 -6.04 -49.34
C ASP A 3 -20.51 -6.45 -49.42
N PRO A 4 -20.93 -7.49 -48.69
CA PRO A 4 -22.34 -7.87 -48.68
C PRO A 4 -23.17 -6.72 -48.07
N PRO A 5 -24.37 -6.44 -48.62
CA PRO A 5 -25.20 -5.34 -48.13
C PRO A 5 -25.58 -5.60 -46.67
N PHE A 6 -25.47 -4.56 -45.83
CA PHE A 6 -26.00 -4.57 -44.47
C PHE A 6 -27.51 -4.85 -44.50
N GLN A 7 -27.87 -6.13 -44.40
CA GLN A 7 -29.25 -6.59 -44.37
C GLN A 7 -29.88 -6.10 -43.06
N ARG A 8 -30.80 -5.12 -43.14
CA ARG A 8 -31.55 -4.58 -42.00
C ARG A 8 -32.78 -5.46 -41.73
N ASP A 9 -32.55 -6.71 -41.38
CA ASP A 9 -33.60 -7.57 -40.83
C ASP A 9 -33.74 -7.18 -39.35
N GLY A 10 -34.90 -6.67 -38.94
CA GLY A 10 -35.19 -6.18 -37.59
C GLY A 10 -35.26 -7.25 -36.50
N GLY A 11 -34.63 -8.41 -36.73
CA GLY A 11 -34.54 -9.52 -35.79
C GLY A 11 -33.35 -9.40 -34.84
N PRO A 12 -33.33 -10.19 -33.75
CA PRO A 12 -32.21 -10.23 -32.82
C PRO A 12 -30.94 -10.68 -33.54
N ARG A 13 -29.86 -9.91 -33.37
CA ARG A 13 -28.53 -10.25 -33.91
C ARG A 13 -27.71 -10.95 -32.84
N ARG A 14 -27.08 -12.06 -33.22
CA ARG A 14 -26.10 -12.76 -32.39
C ARG A 14 -24.71 -12.18 -32.67
N ILE A 15 -24.02 -11.79 -31.61
CA ILE A 15 -22.62 -11.32 -31.65
C ILE A 15 -21.80 -12.28 -30.80
N GLU A 16 -20.75 -12.85 -31.37
CA GLU A 16 -19.85 -13.75 -30.65
C GLU A 16 -18.69 -12.96 -30.04
N LEU A 17 -18.39 -13.24 -28.77
CA LEU A 17 -17.38 -12.57 -27.96
C LEU A 17 -16.41 -13.59 -27.33
N PRO A 18 -15.61 -14.32 -28.13
CA PRO A 18 -14.83 -15.47 -27.67
C PRO A 18 -13.66 -15.10 -26.73
N GLU A 19 -13.23 -13.84 -26.73
CA GLU A 19 -12.11 -13.35 -25.92
C GLU A 19 -12.54 -12.77 -24.57
N ASP A 20 -13.85 -12.62 -24.33
CA ASP A 20 -14.36 -12.00 -23.12
C ASP A 20 -14.66 -13.02 -22.03
N ASP A 21 -14.35 -12.64 -20.79
CA ASP A 21 -14.72 -13.42 -19.63
C ASP A 21 -16.26 -13.41 -19.47
N PRO A 22 -16.94 -14.57 -19.56
CA PRO A 22 -18.40 -14.61 -19.52
C PRO A 22 -18.97 -14.05 -18.22
N PHE A 23 -18.24 -14.23 -17.12
CA PHE A 23 -18.63 -13.74 -15.81
C PHE A 23 -18.57 -12.22 -15.75
N ALA A 24 -17.46 -11.61 -16.19
CA ALA A 24 -17.28 -10.17 -16.25
C ALA A 24 -18.36 -9.51 -17.10
N MET A 25 -18.66 -10.08 -18.27
CA MET A 25 -19.71 -9.56 -19.15
C MET A 25 -21.10 -9.66 -18.52
N HIS A 26 -21.42 -10.77 -17.85
CA HIS A 26 -22.68 -10.90 -17.14
C HIS A 26 -22.80 -9.86 -16.02
N ALA A 27 -21.75 -9.66 -15.22
CA ALA A 27 -21.73 -8.68 -14.14
C ALA A 27 -21.87 -7.24 -14.65
N ILE A 28 -21.18 -6.89 -15.73
CA ILE A 28 -21.28 -5.58 -16.39
C ILE A 28 -22.71 -5.34 -16.90
N CYS A 29 -23.29 -6.31 -17.61
CA CYS A 29 -24.65 -6.20 -18.11
C CYS A 29 -25.67 -6.08 -16.97
N ALA A 30 -25.52 -6.86 -15.90
CA ALA A 30 -26.36 -6.75 -14.71
C ALA A 30 -26.27 -5.35 -14.10
N ALA A 31 -25.05 -4.82 -13.91
CA ALA A 31 -24.82 -3.49 -13.35
C ALA A 31 -25.38 -2.36 -14.22
N ILE A 32 -25.17 -2.41 -15.54
CA ILE A 32 -25.70 -1.40 -16.48
C ILE A 32 -27.22 -1.39 -16.49
N HIS A 33 -27.85 -2.56 -16.38
CA HIS A 33 -29.31 -2.69 -16.33
C HIS A 33 -29.90 -2.56 -14.93
N SER A 34 -29.10 -2.20 -13.92
CA SER A 34 -29.51 -2.08 -12.51
C SER A 34 -30.22 -3.33 -12.00
N ARG A 35 -29.71 -4.50 -12.40
CA ARG A 35 -30.19 -5.83 -12.00
C ARG A 35 -29.27 -6.41 -10.93
N ASP A 36 -29.19 -5.73 -9.80
CA ASP A 36 -28.30 -6.10 -8.70
C ASP A 36 -28.62 -7.50 -8.16
N GLU A 37 -29.88 -7.95 -8.30
CA GLU A 37 -30.32 -9.30 -7.94
C GLU A 37 -29.66 -10.41 -8.79
N LYS A 38 -29.03 -10.05 -9.91
CA LYS A 38 -28.32 -10.98 -10.80
C LYS A 38 -26.81 -10.98 -10.60
N LEU A 39 -26.31 -10.10 -9.73
CA LEU A 39 -24.92 -10.13 -9.30
C LEU A 39 -24.75 -11.24 -8.24
N PRO A 40 -23.59 -11.89 -8.20
CA PRO A 40 -23.32 -12.86 -7.15
C PRO A 40 -23.26 -12.16 -5.78
N GLU A 41 -23.63 -12.89 -4.73
CA GLU A 41 -23.56 -12.41 -3.35
C GLU A 41 -22.12 -12.12 -2.90
N THR A 42 -21.13 -12.76 -3.53
CA THR A 42 -19.71 -12.54 -3.27
C THR A 42 -18.91 -12.50 -4.56
N LEU A 43 -17.81 -11.75 -4.54
CA LEU A 43 -16.84 -11.68 -5.62
C LEU A 43 -15.48 -12.14 -5.13
N THR A 44 -14.65 -12.65 -6.04
CA THR A 44 -13.22 -12.81 -5.78
C THR A 44 -12.46 -11.59 -6.31
N PRO A 45 -11.30 -11.25 -5.75
CA PRO A 45 -10.40 -10.22 -6.28
C PRO A 45 -10.08 -10.41 -7.78
N LYS A 46 -9.87 -11.66 -8.19
CA LYS A 46 -9.64 -12.01 -9.60
C LYS A 46 -10.84 -11.73 -10.50
N GLN A 47 -12.05 -12.04 -10.05
CA GLN A 47 -13.29 -11.70 -10.77
C GLN A 47 -13.49 -10.19 -10.85
N LEU A 48 -13.16 -9.45 -9.79
CA LEU A 48 -13.19 -7.99 -9.78
C LEU A 48 -12.22 -7.41 -10.81
N LEU A 49 -11.02 -7.96 -10.91
CA LEU A 49 -10.05 -7.58 -11.93
C LEU A 49 -10.56 -7.89 -13.35
N ALA A 50 -11.17 -9.06 -13.57
CA ALA A 50 -11.78 -9.39 -14.87
C ALA A 50 -12.88 -8.39 -15.26
N ILE A 51 -13.73 -7.98 -14.31
CA ILE A 51 -14.72 -6.91 -14.53
C ILE A 51 -14.04 -5.60 -14.91
N ALA A 52 -12.96 -5.21 -14.21
CA ALA A 52 -12.22 -3.99 -14.53
C ALA A 52 -11.62 -4.02 -15.95
N TYR A 53 -11.04 -5.14 -16.37
CA TYR A 53 -10.52 -5.32 -17.73
C TYR A 53 -11.61 -5.21 -18.79
N ALA A 54 -12.74 -5.90 -18.59
CA ALA A 54 -13.88 -5.79 -19.50
C ALA A 54 -14.41 -4.34 -19.53
N ALA A 55 -14.47 -3.66 -18.38
CA ALA A 55 -14.87 -2.26 -18.31
C ALA A 55 -13.97 -1.35 -19.13
N GLN A 56 -12.67 -1.56 -19.10
CA GLN A 56 -11.73 -0.80 -19.91
C GLN A 56 -11.87 -1.11 -21.41
N LYS A 57 -11.99 -2.39 -21.77
CA LYS A 57 -12.16 -2.84 -23.16
C LYS A 57 -13.39 -2.21 -23.82
N TYR A 58 -14.47 -2.08 -23.07
CA TYR A 58 -15.77 -1.58 -23.56
C TYR A 58 -16.04 -0.09 -23.24
N ASP A 59 -15.04 0.65 -22.74
CA ASP A 59 -15.16 2.07 -22.34
C ASP A 59 -16.28 2.35 -21.32
N LEU A 60 -16.39 1.47 -20.32
CA LEU A 60 -17.39 1.50 -19.26
C LEU A 60 -16.82 1.95 -17.90
N ILE A 61 -15.56 2.37 -17.84
CA ILE A 61 -14.87 2.77 -16.60
C ILE A 61 -15.69 3.79 -15.81
N PHE A 62 -16.15 4.87 -16.45
CA PHE A 62 -16.91 5.91 -15.78
C PHE A 62 -18.24 5.41 -15.21
N ARG A 63 -18.91 4.48 -15.92
CA ARG A 63 -20.20 3.90 -15.52
C ARG A 63 -20.05 2.96 -14.33
N LEU A 64 -19.00 2.12 -14.34
CA LEU A 64 -18.79 1.13 -13.30
C LEU A 64 -18.04 1.66 -12.08
N ARG A 65 -17.34 2.80 -12.20
CA ARG A 65 -16.65 3.44 -11.07
C ARG A 65 -17.56 3.65 -9.87
N CYS A 66 -18.82 4.04 -10.07
CA CYS A 66 -19.79 4.28 -9.01
C CYS A 66 -20.30 3.00 -8.33
N ILE A 67 -20.19 1.85 -9.01
CA ILE A 67 -20.65 0.54 -8.53
C ILE A 67 -19.47 -0.27 -7.99
N PHE A 68 -18.24 0.18 -8.22
CA PHE A 68 -17.03 -0.51 -7.78
C PHE A 68 -16.93 -0.68 -6.26
N ASP A 69 -17.40 0.30 -5.47
CA ASP A 69 -17.43 0.14 -4.02
C ASP A 69 -18.39 -0.97 -3.59
N ASN A 70 -19.51 -1.16 -4.31
CA ASN A 70 -20.40 -2.30 -4.09
C ASN A 70 -19.69 -3.60 -4.48
N PHE A 71 -19.03 -3.66 -5.63
CA PHE A 71 -18.27 -4.84 -6.03
C PHE A 71 -17.16 -5.20 -5.05
N ILE A 72 -16.42 -4.21 -4.51
CA ILE A 72 -15.42 -4.48 -3.48
C ILE A 72 -16.09 -4.95 -2.18
N SER A 73 -17.23 -4.39 -1.80
CA SER A 73 -17.96 -4.86 -0.62
C SER A 73 -18.40 -6.32 -0.75
N LEU A 74 -18.75 -6.76 -1.97
CA LEU A 74 -19.01 -8.16 -2.28
C LEU A 74 -17.73 -8.99 -2.32
N ALA A 75 -16.60 -8.37 -2.67
CA ALA A 75 -15.31 -9.03 -2.77
C ALA A 75 -14.58 -9.22 -1.43
N MET A 76 -14.96 -8.49 -0.38
CA MET A 76 -14.20 -8.44 0.86
C MET A 76 -15.04 -8.65 2.12
N SER A 77 -14.64 -9.63 2.93
CA SER A 77 -15.08 -9.84 4.30
C SER A 77 -13.95 -9.53 5.29
N GLY A 78 -13.50 -8.28 5.37
CA GLY A 78 -12.47 -7.92 6.36
C GLY A 78 -11.68 -6.65 6.06
N SER A 79 -10.54 -6.51 6.74
CA SER A 79 -9.64 -5.37 6.59
C SER A 79 -8.88 -5.43 5.25
N PRO A 80 -8.76 -4.32 4.50
CA PRO A 80 -7.95 -4.26 3.27
C PRO A 80 -6.48 -4.64 3.51
N LEU A 81 -5.96 -4.41 4.72
CA LEU A 81 -4.56 -4.70 5.09
C LEU A 81 -4.30 -6.18 5.41
N SER A 82 -5.34 -7.01 5.52
CA SER A 82 -5.22 -8.45 5.80
C SER A 82 -5.31 -9.35 4.56
N LEU A 83 -5.56 -8.79 3.38
CA LEU A 83 -5.67 -9.56 2.14
C LEU A 83 -4.36 -10.32 1.82
N PRO A 84 -4.44 -11.51 1.20
CA PRO A 84 -3.31 -12.11 0.49
C PRO A 84 -2.67 -11.10 -0.48
N ILE A 85 -1.38 -11.25 -0.75
CA ILE A 85 -0.67 -10.25 -1.58
C ILE A 85 -1.16 -10.29 -3.02
N GLU A 86 -1.47 -11.48 -3.53
CA GLU A 86 -2.02 -11.71 -4.85
C GLU A 86 -3.39 -11.04 -5.00
N ASP A 87 -4.24 -11.17 -3.98
CA ASP A 87 -5.56 -10.52 -3.93
C ASP A 87 -5.43 -9.00 -3.83
N ALA A 88 -4.50 -8.50 -3.01
CA ALA A 88 -4.22 -7.08 -2.91
C ALA A 88 -3.69 -6.52 -4.24
N TRP A 89 -2.88 -7.30 -4.97
CA TRP A 89 -2.41 -6.94 -6.30
C TRP A 89 -3.57 -6.83 -7.29
N ASP A 90 -4.44 -7.84 -7.37
CA ASP A 90 -5.60 -7.82 -8.25
C ASP A 90 -6.53 -6.62 -7.96
N ILE A 91 -6.77 -6.33 -6.67
CA ILE A 91 -7.55 -5.16 -6.24
C ILE A 91 -6.85 -3.84 -6.60
N MET A 92 -5.52 -3.75 -6.44
CA MET A 92 -4.76 -2.57 -6.84
C MET A 92 -4.94 -2.31 -8.33
N VAL A 93 -4.81 -3.34 -9.17
CA VAL A 93 -4.95 -3.21 -10.63
C VAL A 93 -6.39 -2.81 -11.00
N ALA A 94 -7.39 -3.48 -10.42
CA ALA A 94 -8.79 -3.17 -10.65
C ALA A 94 -9.12 -1.72 -10.24
N ALA A 95 -8.64 -1.30 -9.07
CA ALA A 95 -8.83 0.06 -8.55
C ALA A 95 -8.12 1.11 -9.39
N TYR A 96 -6.95 0.80 -9.95
CA TYR A 96 -6.24 1.65 -10.90
C TYR A 96 -7.08 1.87 -12.17
N ILE A 97 -7.54 0.79 -12.80
CA ILE A 97 -8.34 0.82 -14.03
C ILE A 97 -9.65 1.57 -13.82
N LEU A 98 -10.36 1.25 -12.74
CA LEU A 98 -11.66 1.84 -12.41
C LEU A 98 -11.54 3.19 -11.69
N GLN A 99 -10.33 3.72 -11.58
CA GLN A 99 -10.02 5.03 -11.03
C GLN A 99 -10.49 5.24 -9.57
N ASN A 100 -10.51 4.17 -8.77
CA ASN A 100 -10.88 4.25 -7.36
C ASN A 100 -9.65 4.51 -6.48
N ALA A 101 -9.45 5.78 -6.11
CA ALA A 101 -8.28 6.22 -5.35
C ALA A 101 -8.18 5.60 -3.95
N LYS A 102 -9.32 5.39 -3.28
CA LYS A 102 -9.37 4.82 -1.93
C LYS A 102 -8.83 3.39 -1.91
N TRP A 103 -9.34 2.54 -2.79
CA TRP A 103 -8.93 1.14 -2.86
C TRP A 103 -7.52 0.97 -3.41
N PHE A 104 -7.12 1.81 -4.36
CA PHE A 104 -5.75 1.86 -4.83
C PHE A 104 -4.77 2.17 -3.68
N TYR A 105 -5.06 3.19 -2.87
CA TYR A 105 -4.25 3.56 -1.71
C TYR A 105 -4.15 2.42 -0.68
N GLN A 106 -5.28 1.77 -0.36
CA GLN A 106 -5.32 0.70 0.63
C GLN A 106 -4.59 -0.56 0.17
N ALA A 107 -4.79 -0.96 -1.09
CA ALA A 107 -4.12 -2.11 -1.68
C ALA A 107 -2.61 -1.92 -1.78
N THR A 108 -2.17 -0.74 -2.27
CA THR A 108 -0.73 -0.41 -2.31
C THR A 108 -0.11 -0.35 -0.92
N ALA A 109 -0.82 0.16 0.10
CA ALA A 109 -0.33 0.13 1.48
C ALA A 109 -0.11 -1.30 1.98
N ASN A 110 -1.05 -2.22 1.73
CA ASN A 110 -0.89 -3.63 2.09
C ASN A 110 0.35 -4.23 1.42
N ILE A 111 0.46 -4.07 0.09
CA ILE A 111 1.57 -4.58 -0.72
C ILE A 111 2.91 -4.04 -0.22
N VAL A 112 3.04 -2.72 -0.03
CA VAL A 112 4.27 -2.07 0.47
C VAL A 112 4.66 -2.59 1.85
N LEU A 113 3.69 -2.79 2.74
CA LEU A 113 3.97 -3.18 4.11
C LEU A 113 4.30 -4.68 4.26
N ARG A 114 3.73 -5.54 3.42
CA ARG A 114 3.77 -7.00 3.65
C ARG A 114 4.56 -7.78 2.60
N TYR A 115 4.80 -7.23 1.41
CA TYR A 115 5.57 -7.91 0.39
C TYR A 115 7.06 -7.54 0.45
N ASN A 116 7.90 -8.51 0.82
CA ASN A 116 9.36 -8.31 0.93
C ASN A 116 10.15 -8.70 -0.33
N CYS A 117 9.48 -9.31 -1.32
CA CYS A 117 10.12 -9.78 -2.55
C CYS A 117 10.16 -8.68 -3.62
N SER A 118 10.79 -8.95 -4.76
CA SER A 118 10.78 -8.04 -5.90
C SER A 118 9.37 -7.93 -6.50
N PHE A 119 8.85 -6.72 -6.62
CA PHE A 119 7.52 -6.46 -7.22
C PHE A 119 7.43 -6.89 -8.69
N LEU A 120 8.58 -7.08 -9.38
CA LEU A 120 8.61 -7.64 -10.73
C LEU A 120 7.98 -9.03 -10.82
N ARG A 121 7.99 -9.81 -9.71
CA ARG A 121 7.34 -11.13 -9.66
C ARG A 121 5.82 -11.05 -9.71
N LEU A 122 5.24 -9.94 -9.27
CA LEU A 122 3.80 -9.70 -9.30
C LEU A 122 3.33 -9.12 -10.65
N GLY A 123 4.21 -8.41 -11.37
CA GLY A 123 3.87 -7.73 -12.64
C GLY A 123 3.67 -8.63 -13.86
N LEU A 124 4.13 -9.89 -13.80
CA LEU A 124 4.10 -10.83 -14.92
C LEU A 124 2.69 -11.14 -15.49
N PRO A 125 1.58 -11.13 -14.73
CA PRO A 125 0.25 -11.48 -15.25
C PRO A 125 -0.59 -10.34 -15.85
N CYS A 126 -0.21 -9.06 -15.73
CA CYS A 126 -1.13 -7.92 -15.99
C CYS A 126 -0.99 -7.21 -17.35
N GLY A 127 -0.08 -7.65 -18.23
CA GLY A 127 0.09 -7.09 -19.58
C GLY A 127 0.36 -5.57 -19.60
N ASP A 128 -0.02 -4.90 -20.69
CA ASP A 128 0.23 -3.46 -20.95
C ASP A 128 -0.69 -2.50 -20.17
N LEU A 129 -1.66 -3.02 -19.40
CA LEU A 129 -2.72 -2.22 -18.78
C LEU A 129 -2.24 -1.47 -17.53
N MET A 130 -1.19 -1.99 -16.89
CA MET A 130 -0.52 -1.34 -15.77
C MET A 130 0.78 -0.70 -16.26
N PRO A 131 0.93 0.63 -16.17
CA PRO A 131 2.20 1.25 -16.52
C PRO A 131 3.29 0.80 -15.54
N ALA A 132 4.49 0.56 -16.08
CA ALA A 132 5.63 0.05 -15.34
C ALA A 132 6.07 0.99 -14.20
N ASP A 133 5.72 2.27 -14.27
CA ASP A 133 5.94 3.28 -13.24
C ASP A 133 5.30 2.92 -11.88
N ILE A 134 4.19 2.17 -11.86
CA ILE A 134 3.57 1.69 -10.62
C ILE A 134 4.53 0.76 -9.87
N ILE A 135 5.22 -0.15 -10.57
CA ILE A 135 6.17 -1.09 -9.96
C ILE A 135 7.35 -0.32 -9.35
N TYR A 136 7.90 0.66 -10.08
CA TYR A 136 8.97 1.50 -9.56
C TYR A 136 8.52 2.32 -8.35
N THR A 137 7.32 2.88 -8.40
CA THR A 137 6.77 3.68 -7.29
C THR A 137 6.50 2.83 -6.05
N LEU A 138 6.07 1.58 -6.19
CA LEU A 138 5.95 0.63 -5.07
C LEU A 138 7.31 0.39 -4.40
N GLU A 139 8.36 0.20 -5.20
CA GLU A 139 9.72 -0.01 -4.70
C GLU A 139 10.26 1.23 -3.98
N GLU A 140 10.12 2.41 -4.60
CA GLU A 140 10.50 3.68 -4.01
C GLU A 140 9.75 3.93 -2.69
N LYS A 141 8.43 3.69 -2.68
CA LYS A 141 7.61 3.86 -1.48
C LYS A 141 8.06 2.93 -0.36
N ARG A 142 8.30 1.65 -0.65
CA ARG A 142 8.80 0.69 0.34
C ARG A 142 10.14 1.11 0.93
N ASN A 143 11.07 1.56 0.09
CA ASN A 143 12.38 2.00 0.54
C ASN A 143 12.31 3.31 1.32
N HIS A 144 11.42 4.24 0.93
CA HIS A 144 11.15 5.45 1.70
C HIS A 144 10.63 5.11 3.12
N ILE A 145 9.64 4.21 3.25
CA ILE A 145 9.13 3.79 4.56
C ILE A 145 10.23 3.12 5.40
N ARG A 146 11.08 2.28 4.81
CA ARG A 146 12.23 1.68 5.51
C ARG A 146 13.20 2.74 6.03
N LEU A 147 13.55 3.73 5.20
CA LEU A 147 14.46 4.80 5.57
C LEU A 147 13.88 5.69 6.67
N GLU A 148 12.61 6.07 6.57
CA GLU A 148 11.92 6.83 7.62
C GLU A 148 11.84 6.04 8.93
N LEU A 149 11.57 4.74 8.87
CA LEU A 149 11.56 3.89 10.05
C LEU A 149 12.95 3.84 10.72
N ILE A 150 14.01 3.65 9.94
CA ILE A 150 15.39 3.70 10.44
C ILE A 150 15.68 5.08 11.04
N ALA A 151 15.33 6.17 10.35
CA ALA A 151 15.53 7.52 10.85
C ALA A 151 14.81 7.74 12.19
N LEU A 152 13.58 7.25 12.35
CA LEU A 152 12.84 7.31 13.62
C LEU A 152 13.55 6.55 14.74
N LEU A 153 13.99 5.31 14.47
CA LEU A 153 14.68 4.48 15.46
C LEU A 153 16.00 5.12 15.94
N TYR A 154 16.72 5.80 15.06
CA TYR A 154 18.03 6.38 15.36
C TYR A 154 17.94 7.84 15.85
N ARG A 155 16.92 8.60 15.44
CA ARG A 155 16.64 9.94 15.98
C ARG A 155 16.46 9.88 17.49
N GLU A 156 15.80 8.83 17.98
CA GLU A 156 15.58 8.62 19.40
C GLU A 156 16.88 8.32 20.18
N ALA A 157 17.86 7.67 19.54
CA ALA A 157 19.20 7.53 20.12
C ALA A 157 19.86 8.91 20.29
N ALA A 158 19.72 9.78 19.29
CA ALA A 158 20.31 11.12 19.27
C ALA A 158 19.51 12.17 20.10
N GLY A 159 18.23 11.94 20.37
CA GLY A 159 17.26 12.91 20.90
C GLY A 159 17.38 13.26 22.38
N GLY A 160 18.54 13.04 23.00
CA GLY A 160 18.83 13.64 24.28
C GLY A 160 19.12 15.13 24.13
N ARG A 161 18.67 15.97 25.07
CA ARG A 161 19.37 17.25 25.23
C ARG A 161 20.87 16.92 25.36
N PRO A 162 21.77 17.65 24.67
CA PRO A 162 23.20 17.56 24.89
C PRO A 162 23.49 18.14 26.28
N ASN A 163 23.06 17.42 27.30
CA ASN A 163 23.67 17.52 28.61
C ASN A 163 24.97 16.77 28.42
N ASP A 164 26.04 17.51 28.13
CA ASP A 164 27.43 17.04 28.04
C ASP A 164 27.93 16.59 29.43
N CYS A 165 27.13 15.74 30.10
CA CYS A 165 27.50 15.14 31.34
C CYS A 165 28.73 14.30 31.06
N ARG A 166 29.86 14.72 31.64
CA ARG A 166 31.14 14.01 31.57
C ARG A 166 31.05 12.59 32.16
N CYS A 167 29.98 12.29 32.90
CA CYS A 167 29.65 10.96 33.40
C CYS A 167 29.33 9.92 32.30
N GLY A 168 29.14 10.34 31.05
CA GLY A 168 28.86 9.43 29.93
C GLY A 168 27.43 8.90 29.89
N TRP A 169 26.50 9.46 30.68
CA TRP A 169 25.09 9.06 30.73
C TRP A 169 24.44 8.95 29.34
N ASN A 170 24.62 9.97 28.49
CA ASN A 170 24.08 9.96 27.13
C ASN A 170 24.68 8.83 26.29
N ALA A 171 26.00 8.59 26.38
CA ALA A 171 26.67 7.51 25.65
C ALA A 171 26.17 6.13 26.10
N GLN A 172 26.04 5.90 27.42
CA GLN A 172 25.49 4.66 27.97
C GLN A 172 24.06 4.40 27.48
N ARG A 173 23.21 5.44 27.52
CA ARG A 173 21.84 5.35 27.04
C ARG A 173 21.77 5.05 25.54
N CYS A 174 22.57 5.73 24.71
CA CYS A 174 22.64 5.47 23.27
C CYS A 174 23.09 4.03 23.00
N LEU A 175 24.15 3.58 23.66
CA LEU A 175 24.66 2.21 23.51
C LEU A 175 23.63 1.16 23.92
N ALA A 176 22.89 1.39 25.02
CA ALA A 176 21.84 0.49 25.48
C ALA A 176 20.70 0.38 24.45
N TRP A 177 20.33 1.49 23.81
CA TRP A 177 19.34 1.50 22.72
C TRP A 177 19.84 0.80 21.46
N MET A 178 21.06 1.11 21.03
CA MET A 178 21.68 0.46 19.86
C MET A 178 21.75 -1.06 20.02
N ARG A 179 22.18 -1.55 21.19
CA ARG A 179 22.17 -2.98 21.52
C ARG A 179 20.74 -3.55 21.50
N LYS A 180 19.77 -2.81 22.02
CA LYS A 180 18.37 -3.24 22.00
C LYS A 180 17.86 -3.41 20.57
N LEU A 181 18.14 -2.46 19.68
CA LEU A 181 17.79 -2.56 18.27
C LEU A 181 18.44 -3.77 17.61
N GLU A 182 19.72 -4.02 17.89
CA GLU A 182 20.45 -5.18 17.36
C GLU A 182 19.84 -6.51 17.84
N TYR A 183 19.61 -6.68 19.14
CA TYR A 183 19.00 -7.89 19.69
C TYR A 183 17.56 -8.11 19.21
N SER A 184 16.84 -7.03 18.92
CA SER A 184 15.49 -7.09 18.35
C SER A 184 15.48 -7.22 16.82
N GLN A 185 16.63 -7.39 16.16
CA GLN A 185 16.75 -7.48 14.70
C GLN A 185 16.17 -6.26 13.97
N LEU A 186 16.42 -5.07 14.51
CA LEU A 186 16.00 -3.78 13.97
C LEU A 186 17.18 -2.95 13.43
N SER A 187 18.31 -3.61 13.15
CA SER A 187 19.40 -2.95 12.42
C SER A 187 19.00 -2.75 10.95
N PRO A 188 19.62 -1.79 10.23
CA PRO A 188 19.26 -1.50 8.83
C PRO A 188 19.24 -2.73 7.91
N ASN A 189 20.20 -3.65 8.09
CA ASN A 189 20.29 -4.87 7.28
C ASN A 189 19.07 -5.78 7.50
N TYR A 190 18.66 -5.99 8.76
CA TYR A 190 17.47 -6.81 9.05
C TYR A 190 16.18 -6.15 8.55
N ILE A 191 16.05 -4.83 8.68
CA ILE A 191 14.87 -4.09 8.18
C ILE A 191 14.76 -4.19 6.65
N ALA A 192 15.88 -4.22 5.93
CA ALA A 192 15.90 -4.36 4.48
C ALA A 192 15.41 -5.73 4.00
N GLU A 193 15.66 -6.79 4.78
CA GLU A 193 15.36 -8.19 4.40
C GLU A 193 13.97 -8.68 4.87
N ARG A 194 13.31 -7.94 5.77
CA ARG A 194 12.01 -8.31 6.33
C ARG A 194 10.85 -7.54 5.69
N ASP A 195 9.65 -8.06 5.86
CA ASP A 195 8.45 -7.29 5.61
C ASP A 195 8.30 -6.20 6.70
N LEU A 196 7.77 -5.06 6.29
CA LEU A 196 7.63 -3.90 7.16
C LEU A 196 6.58 -4.14 8.25
N SER A 197 5.50 -4.88 7.95
CA SER A 197 4.45 -5.20 8.91
C SER A 197 5.00 -5.95 10.13
N TRP A 198 5.82 -6.98 9.91
CA TRP A 198 6.53 -7.68 10.97
C TRP A 198 7.46 -6.73 11.72
N THR A 199 8.27 -5.96 11.00
CA THR A 199 9.23 -5.01 11.61
C THR A 199 8.52 -4.01 12.53
N PHE A 200 7.43 -3.43 12.06
CA PHE A 200 6.59 -2.54 12.84
C PHE A 200 6.05 -3.21 14.11
N SER A 201 5.61 -4.47 14.03
CA SER A 201 5.10 -5.19 15.19
C SER A 201 6.17 -5.37 16.28
N ILE A 202 7.44 -5.56 15.89
CA ILE A 202 8.56 -5.62 16.82
C ILE A 202 8.82 -4.26 17.45
N VAL A 203 8.83 -3.19 16.65
CA VAL A 203 9.05 -1.81 17.14
C VAL A 203 7.95 -1.38 18.10
N GLU A 204 6.69 -1.72 17.84
CA GLU A 204 5.56 -1.41 18.72
C GLU A 204 5.68 -2.08 20.09
N ASN A 205 6.37 -3.22 20.13
CA ASN A 205 6.52 -4.05 21.33
C ASN A 205 7.88 -3.90 22.01
N ILE A 206 8.79 -3.11 21.46
CA ILE A 206 10.10 -2.88 22.07
C ILE A 206 9.92 -2.20 23.44
N SER A 207 10.66 -2.69 24.42
CA SER A 207 10.76 -2.06 25.73
C SER A 207 11.90 -1.05 25.76
N ASP A 208 11.74 0.01 26.54
CA ASP A 208 12.82 0.96 26.81
C ASP A 208 13.99 0.19 27.47
N PRO A 209 15.24 0.36 27.00
CA PRO A 209 16.38 -0.30 27.60
C PRO A 209 16.67 0.26 28.99
N VAL A 210 17.20 -0.63 29.81
CA VAL A 210 17.57 -0.35 31.19
C VAL A 210 18.95 0.30 31.18
N VAL A 211 19.05 1.52 31.72
CA VAL A 211 20.31 2.22 31.93
C VAL A 211 20.50 2.38 33.44
N VAL A 212 21.67 1.99 33.93
CA VAL A 212 21.99 2.14 35.35
C VAL A 212 22.35 3.59 35.62
N GLU A 213 21.57 4.26 36.46
CA GLU A 213 21.85 5.63 36.88
C GLU A 213 23.08 5.67 37.81
N ASP A 214 24.11 6.39 37.39
CA ASP A 214 25.21 6.76 38.27
C ASP A 214 24.74 7.87 39.23
N LYS A 215 24.35 7.44 40.43
CA LYS A 215 23.91 8.34 41.51
C LYS A 215 25.04 9.24 42.04
N SER A 216 26.31 8.91 41.76
CA SER A 216 27.46 9.74 42.16
C SER A 216 27.65 10.96 41.25
N CYS A 217 26.98 10.98 40.09
CA CYS A 217 27.01 12.11 39.18
C CYS A 217 26.35 13.36 39.81
N SER A 218 27.07 14.47 39.86
CA SER A 218 26.57 15.77 40.32
C SER A 218 25.39 16.32 39.50
N SER A 219 25.22 15.80 38.28
CA SER A 219 24.12 16.15 37.37
C SER A 219 23.06 15.04 37.24
N SER A 220 23.06 14.04 38.14
CA SER A 220 22.13 12.90 38.11
C SER A 220 20.65 13.31 38.07
N ARG A 221 20.27 14.43 38.70
CA ARG A 221 18.91 14.99 38.61
C ARG A 221 18.43 15.31 37.18
N TRP A 222 19.37 15.48 36.23
CA TRP A 222 19.10 15.73 34.82
C TRP A 222 19.18 14.46 33.95
N HIS A 223 19.44 13.31 34.56
CA HIS A 223 19.41 12.01 33.90
C HIS A 223 17.94 11.59 33.72
N VAL A 224 17.35 11.99 32.60
CA VAL A 224 15.97 11.62 32.28
C VAL A 224 15.95 10.16 31.89
N LYS A 225 15.13 9.37 32.61
CA LYS A 225 14.84 7.99 32.24
C LYS A 225 14.32 7.93 30.81
N PRO A 226 14.82 6.99 30.00
CA PRO A 226 14.35 6.91 28.63
C PRO A 226 12.87 6.53 28.55
N SER A 227 12.13 7.19 27.66
CA SER A 227 10.72 6.93 27.33
C SER A 227 10.54 6.85 25.81
N TRP A 228 11.39 6.05 25.15
CA TRP A 228 11.43 5.97 23.69
C TRP A 228 10.17 5.34 23.12
N ARG A 229 9.67 4.27 23.73
CA ARG A 229 8.45 3.61 23.26
C ARG A 229 7.32 4.63 23.11
N THR A 230 7.03 5.40 24.16
CA THR A 230 5.96 6.40 24.15
C THR A 230 6.16 7.45 23.06
N ARG A 231 7.39 7.87 22.79
CA ARG A 231 7.72 8.86 21.75
C ARG A 231 7.66 8.28 20.33
N LEU A 232 7.92 6.98 20.16
CA LEU A 232 7.90 6.31 18.87
C LEU A 232 6.48 5.98 18.39
N LEU A 233 5.55 5.66 19.29
CA LEU A 233 4.25 5.09 18.90
C LEU A 233 3.43 5.99 17.95
N ALA A 234 3.37 7.30 18.20
CA ALA A 234 2.60 8.20 17.34
C ALA A 234 3.23 8.37 15.93
N PRO A 235 4.52 8.73 15.79
CA PRO A 235 5.20 8.75 14.49
C PRO A 235 5.14 7.40 13.76
N LEU A 236 5.23 6.29 14.49
CA LEU A 236 5.15 4.96 13.89
C LEU A 236 3.77 4.68 13.28
N LYS A 237 2.70 5.08 13.97
CA LYS A 237 1.33 4.96 13.46
C LYS A 237 1.13 5.81 12.22
N GLU A 238 1.62 7.05 12.22
CA GLU A 238 1.57 7.94 11.06
C GLU A 238 2.32 7.34 9.87
N LEU A 239 3.53 6.81 10.10
CA LEU A 239 4.33 6.18 9.07
C LEU A 239 3.62 4.98 8.44
N LYS A 240 3.02 4.10 9.25
CA LYS A 240 2.18 2.98 8.77
C LYS A 240 1.03 3.45 7.88
N VAL A 241 0.29 4.46 8.34
CA VAL A 241 -0.85 5.00 7.59
C VAL A 241 -0.39 5.57 6.26
N SER A 242 0.78 6.20 6.21
CA SER A 242 1.35 6.82 5.01
C SER A 242 1.86 5.85 3.94
N ALA A 243 1.86 4.53 4.19
CA ALA A 243 2.47 3.55 3.29
C ALA A 243 1.77 3.42 1.92
N GLY A 244 0.50 3.83 1.81
CA GLY A 244 -0.24 3.82 0.55
C GLY A 244 0.26 4.84 -0.46
N ILE A 245 0.01 4.55 -1.74
CA ILE A 245 0.33 5.44 -2.86
C ILE A 245 -0.95 6.11 -3.34
N LEU A 246 -0.89 7.43 -3.56
CA LEU A 246 -2.00 8.20 -4.11
C LEU A 246 -2.12 7.92 -5.61
N LEU A 247 -3.33 7.61 -6.06
CA LEU A 247 -3.63 7.31 -7.47
C LEU A 247 -3.30 8.51 -8.39
N GLU A 248 -3.44 9.73 -7.87
CA GLU A 248 -3.14 10.98 -8.56
C GLU A 248 -1.68 11.07 -9.03
N SER A 249 -0.77 10.33 -8.39
CA SER A 249 0.66 10.28 -8.76
C SER A 249 0.87 9.77 -10.19
N PHE A 250 -0.08 9.02 -10.74
CA PHE A 250 -0.01 8.42 -12.08
C PHE A 250 -0.88 9.14 -13.12
N ARG A 251 -1.72 10.10 -12.71
CA ARG A 251 -2.70 10.74 -13.60
C ARG A 251 -2.11 11.82 -14.50
N SER A 252 -0.99 12.45 -14.10
CA SER A 252 -0.38 13.55 -14.87
C SER A 252 0.21 13.10 -16.23
N ASN A 253 0.36 11.80 -16.46
CA ASN A 253 0.92 11.28 -17.71
C ASN A 253 -0.13 10.99 -18.81
N ARG A 254 -1.43 10.93 -18.51
CA ARG A 254 -2.45 10.59 -19.53
C ARG A 254 -3.09 11.81 -20.20
N ASP A 255 -3.10 12.97 -19.53
CA ASP A 255 -3.79 14.19 -20.01
C ASP A 255 -2.83 15.32 -20.45
N GLY A 256 -1.52 15.09 -20.51
CA GLY A 256 -0.57 16.03 -21.14
C GLY A 256 -0.35 17.38 -20.45
N GLU A 257 -0.83 17.60 -19.21
CA GLU A 257 -0.50 18.81 -18.44
C GLU A 257 0.37 18.48 -17.22
N TRP A 258 1.66 18.80 -17.33
CA TRP A 258 2.56 18.90 -16.19
C TRP A 258 2.18 20.11 -15.32
N ARG A 259 1.47 19.88 -14.20
CA ARG A 259 1.50 20.82 -13.06
C ARG A 259 2.21 20.17 -11.89
N LEU A 260 3.48 20.53 -11.74
CA LEU A 260 4.28 20.31 -10.55
C LEU A 260 3.61 21.00 -9.35
N THR A 261 2.72 20.31 -8.64
CA THR A 261 2.41 20.68 -7.26
C THR A 261 3.30 19.87 -6.34
N ARG A 262 4.52 20.37 -6.11
CA ARG A 262 5.24 20.10 -4.86
C ARG A 262 4.36 20.59 -3.71
N ARG A 263 3.69 19.69 -3.00
CA ARG A 263 3.21 20.02 -1.66
C ARG A 263 4.36 19.81 -0.68
N ARG A 264 4.91 20.95 -0.23
CA ARG A 264 5.51 21.08 1.10
C ARG A 264 4.38 21.00 2.12
N GLY A 265 4.60 20.27 3.21
CA GLY A 265 3.71 20.15 4.35
C GLY A 265 4.01 18.87 5.09
#